data_AF-A0A1H4KQI7-F1
#
_entry.id   AF-A0A1H4KQI7-F1
#
_cell.length_a   1.000
_cell.length_b   1.000
_cell.length_c   1.000
_cell.angle_alpha   90.00
_cell.angle_beta   90.00
_cell.angle_gamma   90.00
#
_symmetry.space_group_name_H-M   'P 1'
#
loop_
_entity.id
_entity.type
_entity.pdbx_description
1 polymer ?
#
loop_
_entity_poly.entity_id
_entity_poly.type
_entity_poly.pdbx_seq_one_letter_code
_entity_poly.pdbx_strand_id
1 'polypeptide(L)'
;MIAALRAALATAGYDPTPEELAEILWLAVQPRSKGLRRPLSGTPATEDDPTAPMFGTGSSDGQITDPEAGSRALYAAVDWSRTAGAAVSPTRIPTPRALPDASGLARALRPLRTTIRSRTRLNLDIPATVTALADGFRDIILTPEREPLLDLTLLVDDGISMAVWHDVANELHQELHRLKAFRRTRLLGMNTDNPEQVRFTAEPFRRNAPSAHAAAGERNLVLVLTDAVGQAWQSGTAQQHTLRWAAKGPVAIFHVLPQDMWPGTGLPTLRLMASAPRPAAPNHHIHLRHPRLPRGILPSPLRHSR
;
A
#
# COMPACT_ATOMS: atom_id res chain seq x y z
N MET A 1 -19.73 24.58 -23.66
CA MET A 1 -19.85 23.22 -23.09
C MET A 1 -20.82 23.17 -21.92
N ILE A 2 -20.57 23.86 -20.80
CA ILE A 2 -21.46 23.87 -19.62
C ILE A 2 -22.87 24.41 -19.96
N ALA A 3 -22.96 25.51 -20.71
CA ALA A 3 -24.24 26.06 -21.16
C ALA A 3 -25.05 25.11 -22.07
N ALA A 4 -24.37 24.31 -22.89
CA ALA A 4 -25.01 23.32 -23.77
C ALA A 4 -25.52 22.11 -22.99
N LEU A 5 -24.76 21.65 -21.98
CA LEU A 5 -25.18 20.59 -21.07
C LEU A 5 -26.39 21.01 -20.24
N ARG A 6 -26.41 22.24 -19.71
CA ARG A 6 -27.55 22.78 -18.98
C ARG A 6 -28.80 22.87 -19.86
N ALA A 7 -28.69 23.32 -21.11
CA ALA A 7 -29.81 23.36 -22.05
C ALA A 7 -30.34 21.94 -22.40
N ALA A 8 -29.46 20.95 -22.50
CA ALA A 8 -29.83 19.56 -22.73
C ALA A 8 -30.53 18.90 -21.52
N LEU A 9 -30.15 19.27 -20.29
CA LEU A 9 -30.83 18.78 -19.08
C LEU A 9 -32.18 19.48 -18.87
N ALA A 10 -32.27 20.77 -19.18
CA ALA A 10 -33.51 21.52 -19.11
C ALA A 10 -34.57 20.98 -20.11
N THR A 11 -34.16 20.55 -21.30
CA THR A 11 -35.04 19.89 -22.27
C THR A 11 -35.51 18.50 -21.82
N ALA A 12 -34.81 17.87 -20.88
CA ALA A 12 -35.24 16.65 -20.19
C ALA A 12 -36.05 16.93 -18.90
N GLY A 13 -36.38 18.20 -18.62
CA GLY A 13 -37.19 18.60 -17.46
C GLY A 13 -36.42 18.72 -16.15
N TYR A 14 -35.08 18.76 -16.18
CA TYR A 14 -34.24 18.90 -15.00
C TYR A 14 -33.44 20.21 -15.09
N ASP A 15 -33.64 21.15 -14.15
CA ASP A 15 -32.85 22.39 -14.05
C ASP A 15 -31.85 22.25 -12.89
N PRO A 16 -30.64 21.74 -13.15
CA PRO A 16 -29.66 21.47 -12.10
C PRO A 16 -29.11 22.76 -11.51
N THR A 17 -28.98 22.77 -10.19
CA THR A 17 -28.20 23.78 -9.46
C THR A 17 -26.72 23.75 -9.88
N PRO A 18 -25.95 24.83 -9.66
CA PRO A 18 -24.52 24.85 -9.98
C PRO A 18 -23.72 23.73 -9.31
N GLU A 19 -24.13 23.30 -8.11
CA GLU A 19 -23.53 22.21 -7.35
C GLU A 19 -23.83 20.85 -7.98
N GLU A 20 -25.09 20.60 -8.36
CA GLU A 20 -25.48 19.38 -9.08
C GLU A 20 -24.82 19.30 -10.46
N LEU A 21 -24.65 20.43 -11.16
CA LEU A 21 -23.89 20.49 -12.41
C LEU A 21 -22.42 20.11 -12.22
N ALA A 22 -21.80 20.58 -11.14
CA ALA A 22 -20.42 20.23 -10.80
C ALA A 22 -20.29 18.74 -10.49
N GLU A 23 -21.27 18.17 -9.79
CA GLU A 23 -21.30 16.75 -9.43
C GLU A 23 -21.56 15.84 -10.64
N ILE A 24 -22.46 16.23 -11.55
CA ILE A 24 -22.69 15.53 -12.82
C ILE A 24 -21.42 15.52 -13.67
N LEU A 25 -20.72 16.65 -13.77
CA LEU A 25 -19.47 16.75 -14.51
C LEU A 25 -18.35 15.93 -13.83
N TRP A 26 -18.29 15.96 -12.51
CA TRP A 26 -17.35 15.16 -11.73
C TRP A 26 -17.58 13.65 -11.92
N LEU A 27 -18.83 13.19 -11.86
CA LEU A 27 -19.22 11.80 -12.15
C LEU A 27 -18.94 11.39 -13.60
N ALA A 28 -19.13 12.29 -14.56
CA ALA A 28 -18.90 12.03 -15.97
C ALA A 28 -17.41 11.87 -16.33
N VAL A 29 -16.52 12.48 -15.55
CA VAL A 29 -15.06 12.43 -15.75
C VAL A 29 -14.43 11.20 -15.08
N GLN A 30 -15.16 10.48 -14.21
CA GLN A 30 -14.65 9.22 -13.68
C GLN A 30 -14.64 8.12 -14.75
N PRO A 31 -13.56 7.32 -14.85
CA PRO A 31 -13.52 6.19 -15.76
C PRO A 31 -14.64 5.22 -15.39
N ARG A 32 -15.64 5.10 -16.27
CA ARG A 32 -16.74 4.16 -16.13
C ARG A 32 -16.18 2.75 -16.01
N SER A 33 -16.14 2.21 -14.79
CA SER A 33 -16.08 0.78 -14.54
C SER A 33 -17.29 0.16 -15.24
N LYS A 34 -17.03 -0.59 -16.31
CA LYS A 34 -18.06 -1.32 -17.04
C LYS A 34 -18.81 -2.23 -16.07
N GLY A 35 -20.07 -1.90 -15.81
CA GLY A 35 -21.01 -2.83 -15.18
C GLY A 35 -22.02 -2.19 -14.25
N LEU A 36 -22.91 -1.34 -14.75
CA LEU A 36 -24.20 -1.15 -14.10
C LEU A 36 -25.30 -1.62 -15.05
N ARG A 37 -25.87 -2.79 -14.73
CA ARG A 37 -27.20 -3.17 -15.19
C ARG A 37 -28.22 -2.36 -14.40
N ARG A 38 -29.13 -1.75 -15.16
CA ARG A 38 -30.37 -1.02 -14.85
C ARG A 38 -30.91 -1.16 -13.40
N PRO A 39 -31.29 -0.05 -12.73
CA PRO A 39 -31.95 -0.11 -11.43
C PRO A 39 -33.41 -0.58 -11.57
N LEU A 40 -33.85 -1.44 -10.65
CA LEU A 40 -35.27 -1.71 -10.41
C LEU A 40 -35.80 -0.61 -9.50
N SER A 41 -36.87 0.04 -9.97
CA SER A 41 -37.60 1.08 -9.25
C SER A 41 -38.33 0.50 -8.03
N GLY A 42 -38.20 1.15 -6.88
CA GLY A 42 -39.02 0.90 -5.70
C GLY A 42 -38.95 2.09 -4.75
N THR A 43 -40.10 2.73 -4.51
CA THR A 43 -40.30 3.86 -3.59
C THR A 43 -40.29 3.44 -2.12
N PRO A 44 -40.02 4.36 -1.18
CA PRO A 44 -39.78 4.01 0.22
C PRO A 44 -41.09 3.90 1.02
N ALA A 45 -41.13 2.99 1.99
CA ALA A 45 -42.09 3.01 3.08
C ALA A 45 -41.40 2.67 4.42
N THR A 46 -41.32 3.73 5.22
CA THR A 46 -41.30 3.93 6.68
C THR A 46 -41.33 2.74 7.66
N GLU A 47 -40.41 2.83 8.64
CA GLU A 47 -40.45 2.50 10.08
C GLU A 47 -41.26 1.27 10.59
N ASP A 48 -40.56 0.26 11.11
CA ASP A 48 -40.43 0.02 12.58
C ASP A 48 -39.59 -1.24 12.91
N ASP A 49 -38.76 -1.13 13.94
CA ASP A 49 -37.93 -2.16 14.62
C ASP A 49 -38.69 -2.69 15.86
N PRO A 50 -38.21 -3.64 16.70
CA PRO A 50 -37.26 -4.76 16.54
C PRO A 50 -37.90 -6.11 16.94
N THR A 51 -37.23 -7.25 16.74
CA THR A 51 -36.83 -8.22 17.80
C THR A 51 -36.03 -9.39 17.20
N ALA A 52 -34.84 -9.66 17.75
CA ALA A 52 -33.97 -10.81 17.41
C ALA A 52 -34.51 -12.17 17.94
N PRO A 53 -33.97 -13.31 17.48
CA PRO A 53 -33.23 -14.13 18.45
C PRO A 53 -31.99 -14.89 17.94
N MET A 54 -31.30 -15.44 18.94
CA MET A 54 -29.98 -16.03 19.03
C MET A 54 -29.72 -17.40 18.34
N PHE A 55 -28.47 -17.53 17.87
CA PHE A 55 -27.49 -18.64 17.91
C PHE A 55 -27.89 -20.12 18.01
N GLY A 56 -27.23 -20.94 17.17
CA GLY A 56 -26.99 -22.37 17.38
C GLY A 56 -25.70 -22.84 16.68
N THR A 57 -24.82 -23.48 17.45
CA THR A 57 -23.45 -23.95 17.15
C THR A 57 -23.38 -25.34 16.50
N GLY A 58 -22.32 -25.62 15.72
CA GLY A 58 -21.92 -26.98 15.32
C GLY A 58 -20.62 -27.08 14.49
N SER A 59 -19.54 -27.50 15.15
CA SER A 59 -18.19 -27.97 14.72
C SER A 59 -18.05 -28.58 13.30
N SER A 60 -17.14 -28.07 12.44
CA SER A 60 -15.68 -28.33 12.28
C SER A 60 -15.35 -29.45 11.28
N ASP A 61 -14.76 -29.11 10.13
CA ASP A 61 -13.62 -29.86 9.59
C ASP A 61 -12.74 -28.99 8.70
N GLY A 62 -11.43 -29.23 8.77
CA GLY A 62 -10.38 -28.37 8.23
C GLY A 62 -10.18 -28.52 6.73
N GLN A 63 -10.18 -27.40 6.02
CA GLN A 63 -9.57 -27.31 4.71
C GLN A 63 -8.80 -26.00 4.60
N ILE A 64 -7.50 -26.14 4.35
CA ILE A 64 -6.52 -25.07 4.15
C ILE A 64 -6.99 -24.23 2.97
N THR A 65 -7.51 -23.03 3.25
CA THR A 65 -7.80 -22.02 2.22
C THR A 65 -6.64 -21.05 2.09
N ASP A 66 -6.14 -20.95 0.86
CA ASP A 66 -5.27 -19.90 0.33
C ASP A 66 -5.71 -18.50 0.85
N PRO A 67 -4.81 -17.54 1.12
CA PRO A 67 -5.22 -16.22 1.59
C PRO A 67 -5.73 -15.41 0.39
N GLU A 68 -7.02 -15.61 0.09
CA GLU A 68 -7.77 -14.80 -0.87
C GLU A 68 -7.89 -13.36 -0.37
N ALA A 69 -7.77 -12.43 -1.32
CA ALA A 69 -7.97 -11.00 -1.12
C ALA A 69 -9.31 -10.74 -0.41
N GLY A 70 -9.30 -9.80 0.55
CA GLY A 70 -10.35 -9.63 1.54
C GLY A 70 -11.77 -9.61 0.95
N SER A 71 -12.51 -10.70 1.18
CA SER A 71 -13.94 -10.77 0.89
C SER A 71 -14.72 -10.14 2.03
N ARG A 72 -15.52 -9.09 1.78
CA ARG A 72 -16.53 -8.62 2.74
C ARG A 72 -17.79 -9.46 2.59
N ALA A 73 -18.29 -10.02 3.69
CA ALA A 73 -19.58 -10.70 3.71
C ALA A 73 -20.70 -9.65 3.81
N LEU A 74 -21.58 -9.61 2.81
CA LEU A 74 -22.82 -8.85 2.88
C LEU A 74 -23.96 -9.82 3.15
N TYR A 75 -24.77 -9.50 4.16
CA TYR A 75 -26.02 -10.20 4.42
C TYR A 75 -27.12 -9.46 3.65
N ALA A 76 -27.61 -10.06 2.58
CA ALA A 76 -28.85 -9.60 1.96
C ALA A 76 -30.00 -10.11 2.83
N ALA A 77 -30.69 -9.21 3.54
CA ALA A 77 -31.99 -9.53 4.11
C ALA A 77 -32.98 -9.62 2.95
N VAL A 78 -33.34 -10.85 2.57
CA VAL A 78 -34.45 -11.08 1.64
C VAL A 78 -35.70 -11.16 2.48
N ASP A 79 -36.60 -10.19 2.32
CA ASP A 79 -37.91 -10.24 2.96
C ASP A 79 -38.78 -11.27 2.23
N TRP A 80 -39.07 -12.38 2.91
CA TRP A 80 -39.99 -13.40 2.45
C TRP A 80 -41.23 -13.33 3.33
N SER A 81 -42.27 -12.69 2.81
CA SER A 81 -43.59 -12.88 3.37
C SER A 81 -44.03 -14.33 3.10
N ARG A 82 -44.02 -15.11 4.19
CA ARG A 82 -44.71 -16.38 4.46
C ARG A 82 -44.10 -17.68 3.90
N THR A 83 -43.36 -18.34 4.81
CA THR A 83 -43.17 -19.79 5.08
C THR A 83 -41.71 -20.21 5.31
N ALA A 84 -41.38 -20.56 6.57
CA ALA A 84 -40.15 -21.20 7.03
C ALA A 84 -38.82 -20.42 6.85
N GLY A 85 -37.98 -20.42 7.89
CA GLY A 85 -36.77 -19.61 7.99
C GLY A 85 -35.85 -19.74 6.78
N ALA A 86 -35.63 -18.62 6.08
CA ALA A 86 -34.69 -18.54 5.00
C ALA A 86 -33.26 -18.54 5.56
N ALA A 87 -32.50 -19.59 5.26
CA ALA A 87 -31.07 -19.63 5.52
C ALA A 87 -30.36 -18.56 4.66
N VAL A 88 -29.96 -17.46 5.29
CA VAL A 88 -29.18 -16.42 4.62
C VAL A 88 -27.76 -16.95 4.42
N SER A 89 -27.43 -17.31 3.18
CA SER A 89 -26.07 -17.69 2.82
C SER A 89 -25.26 -16.43 2.53
N PRO A 90 -24.15 -16.17 3.26
CA PRO A 90 -23.32 -15.00 3.01
C PRO A 90 -22.78 -15.07 1.59
N THR A 91 -23.22 -14.12 0.75
CA THR A 91 -22.72 -14.02 -0.61
C THR A 91 -21.42 -13.24 -0.57
N ARG A 92 -20.29 -13.91 -0.82
CA ARG A 92 -19.00 -13.23 -1.00
C ARG A 92 -19.05 -12.49 -2.33
N ILE A 93 -19.14 -11.17 -2.27
CA ILE A 93 -18.90 -10.33 -3.44
C ILE A 93 -17.39 -10.16 -3.56
N PRO A 94 -16.78 -10.48 -4.72
CA PRO A 94 -15.38 -10.17 -4.97
C PRO A 94 -15.19 -8.65 -4.86
N THR A 95 -14.52 -8.21 -3.80
CA THR A 95 -14.10 -6.82 -3.68
C THR A 95 -13.02 -6.58 -4.72
N PRO A 96 -13.14 -5.56 -5.59
CA PRO A 96 -12.05 -5.23 -6.49
C PRO A 96 -10.79 -4.93 -5.66
N ARG A 97 -9.64 -5.44 -6.11
CA ARG A 97 -8.36 -5.16 -5.44
C ARG A 97 -8.14 -3.65 -5.36
N ALA A 98 -7.78 -3.16 -4.17
CA ALA A 98 -7.47 -1.77 -3.93
C ALA A 98 -6.19 -1.35 -4.70
N LEU A 99 -5.28 -2.29 -4.97
CA LEU A 99 -4.11 -2.10 -5.83
C LEU A 99 -4.42 -2.53 -7.28
N PRO A 100 -4.58 -1.58 -8.23
CA PRO A 100 -5.09 -1.87 -9.56
C PRO A 100 -4.16 -2.70 -10.47
N ASP A 101 -2.83 -2.63 -10.28
CA ASP A 101 -1.85 -3.43 -11.04
C ASP A 101 -0.78 -4.07 -10.14
N ALA A 102 -1.22 -5.02 -9.31
CA ALA A 102 -0.32 -5.82 -8.47
C ALA A 102 0.76 -6.56 -9.29
N SER A 103 0.40 -7.03 -10.49
CA SER A 103 1.30 -7.84 -11.34
C SER A 103 2.43 -6.99 -11.94
N GLY A 104 2.13 -5.77 -12.39
CA GLY A 104 3.11 -4.81 -12.88
C GLY A 104 4.01 -4.32 -11.77
N LEU A 105 3.46 -4.08 -10.57
CA LEU A 105 4.27 -3.76 -9.39
C LEU A 105 5.25 -4.88 -9.06
N ALA A 106 4.80 -6.13 -8.98
CA ALA A 106 5.66 -7.28 -8.72
C ALA A 106 6.77 -7.42 -9.78
N ARG A 107 6.46 -7.18 -11.05
CA ARG A 107 7.43 -7.18 -12.15
C ARG A 107 8.45 -6.05 -11.99
N ALA A 108 8.01 -4.84 -11.66
CA ALA A 108 8.86 -3.66 -11.46
C ALA A 108 9.81 -3.82 -10.27
N LEU A 109 9.37 -4.53 -9.22
CA LEU A 109 10.15 -4.78 -8.01
C LEU A 109 11.03 -6.04 -8.08
N ARG A 110 10.95 -6.84 -9.16
CA ARG A 110 11.78 -8.03 -9.37
C ARG A 110 13.29 -7.79 -9.18
N PRO A 111 13.88 -6.65 -9.57
CA PRO A 111 15.31 -6.36 -9.32
C PRO A 111 15.70 -6.39 -7.83
N LEU A 112 14.75 -6.21 -6.91
CA LEU A 112 15.01 -6.29 -5.47
C LEU A 112 15.29 -7.72 -4.98
N ARG A 113 14.99 -8.75 -5.78
CA ARG A 113 15.28 -10.17 -5.47
C ARG A 113 16.77 -10.53 -5.60
N THR A 114 17.66 -9.55 -5.52
CA THR A 114 19.10 -9.74 -5.57
C THR A 114 19.56 -10.50 -4.32
N THR A 115 20.39 -11.52 -4.50
CA THR A 115 20.93 -12.34 -3.39
C THR A 115 22.43 -12.14 -3.22
N ILE A 116 22.91 -12.26 -1.99
CA ILE A 116 24.34 -12.23 -1.65
C ILE A 116 24.75 -13.50 -0.89
N ARG A 117 26.05 -13.72 -0.70
CA ARG A 117 26.54 -14.74 0.22
C ARG A 117 26.28 -14.27 1.65
N SER A 118 25.69 -15.14 2.48
CA SER A 118 25.50 -14.89 3.90
C SER A 118 26.86 -14.79 4.59
N ARG A 119 26.96 -13.90 5.58
CA ARG A 119 28.18 -13.73 6.38
C ARG A 119 28.21 -14.65 7.60
N THR A 120 27.05 -15.20 7.97
CA THR A 120 26.87 -15.96 9.22
C THR A 120 26.25 -17.33 8.99
N ARG A 121 25.53 -17.55 7.88
CA ARG A 121 24.96 -18.86 7.56
C ARG A 121 25.82 -19.61 6.55
N LEU A 122 26.18 -20.82 6.94
CA LEU A 122 26.93 -21.76 6.12
C LEU A 122 26.02 -22.97 5.85
N ASN A 123 26.13 -23.53 4.64
CA ASN A 123 25.49 -24.77 4.26
C ASN A 123 26.56 -25.85 4.02
N LEU A 124 26.21 -27.09 4.29
CA LEU A 124 27.06 -28.24 3.97
C LEU A 124 27.12 -28.42 2.46
N ASP A 125 28.32 -28.38 1.90
CA ASP A 125 28.54 -28.77 0.50
C ASP A 125 28.65 -30.30 0.46
N ILE A 126 27.50 -30.95 0.27
CA ILE A 126 27.41 -32.42 0.27
C ILE A 126 28.32 -33.01 -0.82
N PRO A 127 28.28 -32.57 -2.10
CA PRO A 127 29.18 -33.11 -3.13
C PRO A 127 30.66 -32.96 -2.78
N ALA A 128 31.09 -31.78 -2.31
CA ALA A 128 32.49 -31.54 -1.97
C ALA A 128 32.91 -32.40 -0.76
N THR A 129 32.06 -32.49 0.26
CA THR A 129 32.32 -33.30 1.45
C THR A 129 32.39 -34.79 1.12
N VAL A 130 31.48 -35.31 0.27
CA VAL A 130 31.51 -36.71 -0.18
C VAL A 130 32.78 -37.00 -0.97
N THR A 131 33.21 -36.09 -1.84
CA THR A 131 34.45 -36.23 -2.62
C THR A 131 35.66 -36.26 -1.69
N ALA A 132 35.74 -35.31 -0.75
CA ALA A 132 36.82 -35.28 0.23
C ALA A 132 36.87 -36.56 1.08
N LEU A 133 35.70 -37.08 1.49
CA LEU A 133 35.58 -38.36 2.20
C LEU A 133 36.08 -39.55 1.36
N ALA A 134 35.73 -39.59 0.07
CA ALA A 134 36.21 -40.62 -0.85
C ALA A 134 37.73 -40.57 -1.03
N ASP A 135 38.31 -39.36 -1.03
CA ASP A 135 39.76 -39.13 -1.11
C ASP A 135 40.49 -39.35 0.23
N GLY A 136 39.76 -39.77 1.28
CA GLY A 136 40.32 -40.12 2.59
C GLY A 136 40.40 -38.97 3.59
N PHE A 137 39.97 -37.75 3.24
CA PHE A 137 39.83 -36.64 4.17
C PHE A 137 38.58 -36.83 5.05
N ARG A 138 38.62 -36.39 6.31
CA ARG A 138 37.46 -36.47 7.24
C ARG A 138 36.79 -35.12 7.49
N ASP A 139 37.13 -34.13 6.69
CA ASP A 139 36.67 -32.75 6.87
C ASP A 139 35.30 -32.51 6.23
N ILE A 140 34.51 -31.68 6.91
CA ILE A 140 33.21 -31.22 6.45
C ILE A 140 33.42 -29.92 5.67
N ILE A 141 33.05 -29.91 4.39
CA ILE A 141 33.21 -28.72 3.54
C ILE A 141 31.96 -27.86 3.60
N LEU A 142 32.12 -26.62 4.06
CA LEU A 142 31.03 -25.66 4.21
C LEU A 142 31.12 -24.55 3.15
N THR A 143 29.97 -24.15 2.61
CA THR A 143 29.85 -23.00 1.69
C THR A 143 28.88 -21.96 2.23
N PRO A 144 29.14 -20.65 2.03
CA PRO A 144 28.19 -19.62 2.44
C PRO A 144 26.83 -19.76 1.74
N GLU A 145 25.76 -19.80 2.53
CA GLU A 145 24.39 -19.84 2.00
C GLU A 145 24.08 -18.55 1.22
N ARG A 146 23.19 -18.61 0.22
CA ARG A 146 22.71 -17.39 -0.45
C ARG A 146 21.49 -16.85 0.27
N GLU A 147 21.48 -15.55 0.55
CA GLU A 147 20.35 -14.88 1.20
C GLU A 147 19.94 -13.60 0.44
N PRO A 148 18.69 -13.14 0.58
CA PRO A 148 18.29 -11.85 0.02
C PRO A 148 19.19 -10.71 0.52
N LEU A 149 19.50 -9.77 -0.36
CA LEU A 149 20.35 -8.62 -0.06
C LEU A 149 19.75 -7.74 1.04
N LEU A 150 18.44 -7.50 0.99
CA LEU A 150 17.72 -6.51 1.79
C LEU A 150 16.80 -7.14 2.83
N ASP A 151 16.67 -6.49 3.98
CA ASP A 151 15.46 -6.49 4.81
C ASP A 151 14.55 -5.32 4.36
N LEU A 152 13.26 -5.42 4.68
CA LEU A 152 12.26 -4.38 4.43
C LEU A 152 11.61 -3.93 5.75
N THR A 153 11.53 -2.62 5.94
CA THR A 153 10.61 -1.98 6.89
C THR A 153 9.61 -1.15 6.09
N LEU A 154 8.38 -1.65 5.97
CA LEU A 154 7.25 -0.91 5.42
C LEU A 154 6.64 -0.07 6.55
N LEU A 155 6.81 1.24 6.44
CA LEU A 155 6.28 2.22 7.39
C LEU A 155 5.04 2.86 6.77
N VAL A 156 3.87 2.58 7.33
CA VAL A 156 2.61 3.10 6.84
C VAL A 156 2.22 4.32 7.65
N ASP A 157 2.00 5.43 6.96
CA ASP A 157 1.37 6.60 7.56
C ASP A 157 -0.06 6.24 7.97
N ASP A 158 -0.37 6.39 9.25
CA ASP A 158 -1.68 6.10 9.84
C ASP A 158 -2.35 7.33 10.44
N GLY A 159 -2.04 8.51 9.88
CA GLY A 159 -2.82 9.72 10.07
C GLY A 159 -4.27 9.59 9.59
N ILE A 160 -5.14 10.53 9.98
CA ILE A 160 -6.59 10.47 9.72
C ILE A 160 -6.89 10.34 8.21
N SER A 161 -6.16 11.07 7.37
CA SER A 161 -6.35 11.05 5.91
C SER A 161 -5.98 9.71 5.27
N MET A 162 -5.16 8.89 5.94
CA MET A 162 -4.77 7.55 5.48
C MET A 162 -5.80 6.46 5.77
N ALA A 163 -6.88 6.76 6.50
CA ALA A 163 -7.93 5.77 6.83
C ALA A 163 -8.58 5.16 5.58
N VAL A 164 -8.82 5.95 4.54
CA VAL A 164 -9.40 5.47 3.26
C VAL A 164 -8.42 4.62 2.44
N TRP A 165 -7.12 4.67 2.78
CA TRP A 165 -6.03 3.95 2.11
C TRP A 165 -5.58 2.69 2.87
N HIS A 166 -6.26 2.34 3.96
CA HIS A 166 -5.94 1.16 4.78
C HIS A 166 -5.86 -0.13 3.96
N ASP A 167 -6.84 -0.36 3.08
CA ASP A 167 -6.90 -1.57 2.24
C ASP A 167 -5.73 -1.59 1.23
N VAL A 168 -5.35 -0.44 0.65
CA VAL A 168 -4.17 -0.32 -0.22
C VAL A 168 -2.87 -0.64 0.53
N ALA A 169 -2.73 -0.16 1.77
CA ALA A 169 -1.55 -0.43 2.59
C ALA A 169 -1.41 -1.92 2.91
N ASN A 170 -2.50 -2.58 3.26
CA ASN A 170 -2.54 -4.02 3.51
C ASN A 170 -2.22 -4.84 2.27
N GLU A 171 -2.82 -4.49 1.12
CA GLU A 171 -2.54 -5.17 -0.14
C GLU A 171 -1.08 -5.01 -0.56
N LEU A 172 -0.53 -3.79 -0.47
CA LEU A 172 0.89 -3.56 -0.76
C LEU A 172 1.80 -4.39 0.14
N HIS A 173 1.51 -4.45 1.45
CA HIS A 173 2.26 -5.27 2.38
C HIS A 173 2.23 -6.76 1.99
N GLN A 174 1.04 -7.28 1.64
CA GLN A 174 0.89 -8.67 1.20
C GLN A 174 1.66 -8.96 -0.09
N GLU A 175 1.61 -8.06 -1.08
CA GLU A 175 2.35 -8.22 -2.33
C GLU A 175 3.87 -8.16 -2.12
N LEU A 176 4.35 -7.27 -1.26
CA LEU A 176 5.79 -7.22 -0.89
C LEU A 176 6.23 -8.49 -0.14
N HIS A 177 5.36 -9.07 0.69
CA HIS A 177 5.63 -10.33 1.36
C HIS A 177 5.64 -11.52 0.37
N ARG A 178 4.72 -11.56 -0.60
CA ARG A 178 4.65 -12.57 -1.67
C ARG A 178 5.85 -12.50 -2.63
N LEU A 179 6.40 -11.31 -2.84
CA LEU A 179 7.56 -11.11 -3.72
C LEU A 179 8.81 -11.91 -3.27
N LYS A 180 8.91 -12.23 -1.97
CA LYS A 180 10.06 -12.95 -1.36
C LYS A 180 11.42 -12.33 -1.76
N ALA A 181 11.45 -11.01 -1.93
CA ALA A 181 12.67 -10.26 -2.26
C ALA A 181 13.50 -9.89 -1.02
N PHE A 182 12.91 -9.98 0.16
CA PHE A 182 13.52 -9.52 1.40
C PHE A 182 13.77 -10.70 2.34
N ARG A 183 14.86 -10.61 3.10
CA ARG A 183 15.20 -11.61 4.11
C ARG A 183 14.24 -11.55 5.30
N ARG A 184 13.86 -10.33 5.70
CA ARG A 184 12.81 -10.06 6.71
C ARG A 184 11.96 -8.88 6.25
N THR A 185 10.67 -8.94 6.55
CA THR A 185 9.73 -7.83 6.31
C THR A 185 9.10 -7.44 7.64
N ARG A 186 9.12 -6.15 7.96
CA ARG A 186 8.45 -5.56 9.11
C ARG A 186 7.44 -4.53 8.62
N LEU A 187 6.23 -4.57 9.17
CA LEU A 187 5.21 -3.55 8.99
C LEU A 187 5.17 -2.71 10.27
N LEU A 188 5.22 -1.39 10.13
CA LEU A 188 5.16 -0.43 11.25
C LEU A 188 4.17 0.69 10.92
N GLY A 189 3.62 1.34 11.95
CA GLY A 189 2.80 2.54 11.81
C GLY A 189 3.59 3.82 12.06
N MET A 190 3.14 4.91 11.43
CA MET A 190 3.67 6.27 11.59
C MET A 190 2.52 7.27 11.59
N ASN A 191 2.18 7.82 12.75
CA ASN A 191 1.12 8.81 12.83
C ASN A 191 1.68 10.21 12.64
N THR A 192 1.12 10.93 11.67
CA THR A 192 1.59 12.25 11.22
C THR A 192 0.59 13.38 11.50
N ASP A 193 -0.45 13.13 12.30
CA ASP A 193 -1.50 14.11 12.59
C ASP A 193 -1.01 15.28 13.46
N ASN A 194 0.05 15.07 14.25
CA ASN A 194 0.65 16.11 15.09
C ASN A 194 1.87 16.76 14.38
N PRO A 195 1.92 18.09 14.21
CA PRO A 195 3.01 18.77 13.51
C PRO A 195 4.37 18.67 14.20
N GLU A 196 4.41 18.52 15.52
CA GLU A 196 5.65 18.54 16.32
C GLU A 196 6.19 17.13 16.59
N GLN A 197 5.33 16.12 16.55
CA GLN A 197 5.69 14.76 16.94
C GLN A 197 5.13 13.72 15.99
N VAL A 198 6.02 12.90 15.44
CA VAL A 198 5.66 11.67 14.73
C VAL A 198 5.70 10.51 15.72
N ARG A 199 4.60 9.77 15.84
CA ARG A 199 4.52 8.57 16.67
C ARG A 199 4.72 7.34 15.80
N PHE A 200 5.65 6.47 16.19
CA PHE A 200 5.89 5.20 15.51
C PHE A 200 5.40 4.02 16.34
N THR A 201 4.70 3.08 15.70
CA THR A 201 4.05 1.94 16.35
C THR A 201 4.40 0.62 15.67
N ALA A 202 4.28 -0.47 16.41
CA ALA A 202 4.53 -1.83 15.93
C ALA A 202 3.49 -2.30 14.90
N GLU A 203 2.31 -1.69 14.90
CA GLU A 203 1.23 -1.97 13.96
C GLU A 203 0.58 -0.66 13.51
N PRO A 204 0.35 -0.45 12.20
CA PRO A 204 -0.36 0.71 11.68
C PRO A 204 -1.85 0.63 11.99
N PHE A 205 -2.50 1.80 12.11
CA PHE A 205 -3.94 1.94 12.34
C PHE A 205 -4.45 1.32 13.65
N ARG A 206 -3.54 0.98 14.56
CA ARG A 206 -3.82 0.40 15.88
C ARG A 206 -3.47 1.42 16.96
N ARG A 207 -4.51 2.06 17.53
CA ARG A 207 -4.37 3.15 18.51
C ARG A 207 -3.45 2.80 19.71
N ASN A 208 -3.51 1.56 20.20
CA ASN A 208 -2.78 1.11 21.39
C ASN A 208 -1.59 0.20 21.05
N ALA A 209 -1.10 0.23 19.81
CA ALA A 209 0.07 -0.56 19.44
C ALA A 209 1.33 -0.07 20.19
N PRO A 210 2.21 -0.99 20.64
CA PRO A 210 3.47 -0.62 21.28
C PRO A 210 4.32 0.30 20.40
N SER A 211 5.12 1.16 21.01
CA SER A 211 6.08 1.97 20.27
C SER A 211 7.12 1.08 19.58
N ALA A 212 7.36 1.32 18.30
CA ALA A 212 8.39 0.62 17.55
C ALA A 212 8.98 1.56 16.50
N HIS A 213 10.30 1.58 16.37
CA HIS A 213 10.99 2.47 15.45
C HIS A 213 11.54 1.70 14.24
N ALA A 214 11.52 2.35 13.09
CA ALA A 214 12.19 1.83 11.90
C ALA A 214 13.71 1.76 12.16
N ALA A 215 14.29 0.58 11.94
CA ALA A 215 15.74 0.43 11.90
C ALA A 215 16.22 0.91 10.53
N ALA A 216 17.23 1.78 10.47
CA ALA A 216 17.86 2.14 9.20
C ALA A 216 19.29 1.61 9.14
N GLY A 217 19.72 1.17 7.96
CA GLY A 217 21.06 0.65 7.74
C GLY A 217 21.24 0.21 6.29
N GLU A 218 22.47 -0.14 5.92
CA GLU A 218 22.84 -0.39 4.52
C GLU A 218 22.05 -1.51 3.83
N ARG A 219 21.56 -2.47 4.62
CA ARG A 219 20.79 -3.62 4.15
C ARG A 219 19.33 -3.60 4.58
N ASN A 220 18.83 -2.50 5.15
CA ASN A 220 17.41 -2.37 5.47
C ASN A 220 16.79 -1.25 4.66
N LEU A 221 15.90 -1.62 3.73
CA LEU A 221 15.10 -0.68 2.96
C LEU A 221 13.95 -0.18 3.85
N VAL A 222 13.90 1.13 4.08
CA VAL A 222 12.71 1.76 4.66
C VAL A 222 11.83 2.26 3.53
N LEU A 223 10.63 1.70 3.42
CA LEU A 223 9.62 2.11 2.46
C LEU A 223 8.49 2.81 3.20
N VAL A 224 8.32 4.11 2.99
CA VAL A 224 7.24 4.89 3.62
C VAL A 224 6.05 4.94 2.68
N LEU A 225 4.88 4.49 3.11
CA LEU A 225 3.62 4.62 2.38
C LEU A 225 2.80 5.75 2.99
N THR A 226 2.47 6.79 2.21
CA THR A 226 1.80 7.99 2.74
C THR A 226 1.03 8.73 1.65
N ASP A 227 0.03 9.51 2.06
CA ASP A 227 -0.59 10.57 1.24
C ASP A 227 0.09 11.94 1.44
N ALA A 228 1.06 12.02 2.35
CA ALA A 228 1.81 13.21 2.72
C ALA A 228 0.96 14.43 3.14
N VAL A 229 -0.29 14.22 3.56
CA VAL A 229 -1.21 15.30 3.95
C VAL A 229 -1.06 15.67 5.42
N GLY A 230 -0.66 14.71 6.27
CA GLY A 230 -0.53 14.90 7.72
C GLY A 230 0.30 16.12 8.13
N GLN A 231 -0.04 16.72 9.27
CA GLN A 231 0.60 17.95 9.77
C GLN A 231 2.11 17.82 9.95
N ALA A 232 2.61 16.65 10.32
CA ALA A 232 4.05 16.40 10.43
C ALA A 232 4.78 16.45 9.08
N TRP A 233 4.09 16.18 7.96
CA TRP A 233 4.61 16.41 6.63
C TRP A 233 4.57 17.89 6.27
N GLN A 234 3.55 18.62 6.67
CA GLN A 234 3.47 20.06 6.39
C GLN A 234 4.54 20.84 7.16
N SER A 235 4.82 20.46 8.41
CA SER A 235 5.81 21.11 9.27
C SER A 235 7.27 20.74 8.96
N GLY A 236 7.50 19.66 8.21
CA GLY A 236 8.86 19.14 7.94
C GLY A 236 9.32 18.05 8.92
N THR A 237 8.61 17.81 10.02
CA THR A 237 9.01 16.85 11.07
C THR A 237 9.13 15.42 10.53
N ALA A 238 8.18 14.97 9.70
CA ALA A 238 8.22 13.64 9.07
C ALA A 238 9.37 13.51 8.06
N GLN A 239 9.70 14.57 7.32
CA GLN A 239 10.84 14.63 6.41
C GLN A 239 12.15 14.50 7.17
N GLN A 240 12.29 15.13 8.35
CA GLN A 240 13.49 14.99 9.18
C GLN A 240 13.72 13.54 9.65
N HIS A 241 12.66 12.80 9.99
CA HIS A 241 12.77 11.37 10.28
C HIS A 241 13.22 10.58 9.03
N THR A 242 12.59 10.85 7.88
CA THR A 242 12.92 10.22 6.60
C THR A 242 14.38 10.46 6.21
N LEU A 243 14.87 11.69 6.32
CA LEU A 243 16.24 12.08 6.02
C LEU A 243 17.26 11.38 6.94
N ARG A 244 16.93 11.21 8.23
CA ARG A 244 17.78 10.46 9.18
C ARG A 244 17.93 8.99 8.80
N TRP A 245 16.88 8.35 8.29
CA TRP A 245 16.98 7.00 7.75
C TRP A 245 17.76 6.95 6.44
N ALA A 246 17.51 7.92 5.55
CA ALA A 246 18.14 8.05 4.23
C ALA A 246 19.66 8.29 4.32
N ALA A 247 20.12 8.87 5.43
CA ALA A 247 21.54 9.00 5.75
C ALA A 247 22.21 7.64 6.05
N LYS A 248 21.47 6.63 6.52
CA LYS A 248 22.02 5.33 6.96
C LYS A 248 21.78 4.19 5.97
N GLY A 249 20.79 4.32 5.10
CA GLY A 249 20.38 3.24 4.21
C GLY A 249 19.44 3.71 3.10
N PRO A 250 18.99 2.78 2.25
CA PRO A 250 18.04 3.08 1.19
C PRO A 250 16.66 3.39 1.79
N VAL A 251 16.09 4.51 1.36
CA VAL A 251 14.74 4.96 1.74
C VAL A 251 13.96 5.35 0.50
N ALA A 252 12.71 4.91 0.42
CA ALA A 252 11.80 5.31 -0.64
C ALA A 252 10.44 5.72 -0.05
N ILE A 253 9.76 6.64 -0.71
CA ILE A 253 8.40 7.05 -0.37
C ILE A 253 7.48 6.58 -1.50
N PHE A 254 6.42 5.87 -1.14
CA PHE A 254 5.30 5.51 -2.00
C PHE A 254 4.14 6.44 -1.65
N HIS A 255 3.79 7.27 -2.62
CA HIS A 255 2.69 8.21 -2.48
C HIS A 255 1.39 7.56 -2.96
N VAL A 256 0.35 7.53 -2.12
CA VAL A 256 -0.94 6.88 -2.47
C VAL A 256 -1.81 7.75 -3.38
N LEU A 257 -1.66 9.08 -3.31
CA LEU A 257 -2.39 10.01 -4.17
C LEU A 257 -1.85 10.01 -5.61
N PRO A 258 -2.72 10.31 -6.60
CA PRO A 258 -2.33 10.65 -7.97
C PRO A 258 -1.32 11.80 -8.06
N GLN A 259 -0.48 11.79 -9.10
CA GLN A 259 0.66 12.73 -9.25
C GLN A 259 0.26 14.20 -9.39
N ASP A 260 -0.91 14.47 -9.97
CA ASP A 260 -1.49 15.80 -10.10
C ASP A 260 -1.91 16.41 -8.75
N MET A 261 -2.12 15.58 -7.72
CA MET A 261 -2.43 16.03 -6.36
C MET A 261 -1.19 16.26 -5.49
N TRP A 262 -0.02 15.77 -5.89
CA TRP A 262 1.22 15.91 -5.11
C TRP A 262 1.63 17.35 -4.78
N PRO A 263 1.43 18.37 -5.65
CA PRO A 263 1.79 19.75 -5.32
C PRO A 263 1.11 20.32 -4.06
N GLY A 264 -0.02 19.75 -3.64
CA GLY A 264 -0.77 20.18 -2.46
C GLY A 264 -0.37 19.48 -1.16
N THR A 265 0.58 18.54 -1.18
CA THR A 265 0.98 17.75 0.00
C THR A 265 2.26 18.31 0.63
N GLY A 266 2.64 17.79 1.80
CA GLY A 266 3.91 18.13 2.46
C GLY A 266 5.15 17.58 1.73
N LEU A 267 4.98 16.90 0.59
CA LEU A 267 6.07 16.36 -0.22
C LEU A 267 6.08 16.96 -1.63
N PRO A 268 6.57 18.20 -1.81
CA PRO A 268 6.79 18.73 -3.14
C PRO A 268 7.82 17.87 -3.90
N THR A 269 7.44 17.41 -5.09
CA THR A 269 8.25 16.47 -5.87
C THR A 269 8.78 17.08 -7.16
N LEU A 270 9.95 16.61 -7.60
CA LEU A 270 10.53 16.91 -8.91
C LEU A 270 10.83 15.61 -9.65
N ARG A 271 10.55 15.56 -10.96
CA ARG A 271 10.89 14.42 -11.79
C ARG A 271 12.38 14.44 -12.16
N LEU A 272 13.14 13.54 -11.57
CA LEU A 272 14.58 13.38 -11.80
C LEU A 272 14.91 11.96 -12.23
N MET A 273 16.06 11.79 -12.89
CA MET A 273 16.70 10.49 -13.11
C MET A 273 17.67 10.24 -11.97
N ALA A 274 17.61 9.04 -11.39
CA ALA A 274 18.46 8.62 -10.29
C ALA A 274 19.37 7.45 -10.73
N SER A 275 20.61 7.46 -10.27
CA SER A 275 21.55 6.34 -10.40
C SER A 275 22.35 6.17 -9.12
N ALA A 276 22.70 4.94 -8.77
CA ALA A 276 23.48 4.61 -7.59
C ALA A 276 24.71 3.78 -7.98
N PRO A 277 25.85 3.92 -7.27
CA PRO A 277 27.08 3.19 -7.57
C PRO A 277 26.98 1.69 -7.27
N ARG A 278 26.04 1.30 -6.41
CA ARG A 278 25.77 -0.10 -6.04
C ARG A 278 24.30 -0.30 -5.67
N PRO A 279 23.77 -1.53 -5.74
CA PRO A 279 22.48 -1.87 -5.16
C PRO A 279 22.41 -1.48 -3.67
N ALA A 280 21.22 -1.07 -3.22
CA ALA A 280 20.97 -0.69 -1.83
C ALA A 280 21.94 0.40 -1.28
N ALA A 281 22.46 1.27 -2.15
CA ALA A 281 23.22 2.42 -1.68
C ALA A 281 22.33 3.33 -0.81
N PRO A 282 22.84 3.90 0.28
CA PRO A 282 22.16 4.97 0.99
C PRO A 282 21.80 6.12 0.06
N ASN A 283 20.71 6.84 0.35
CA ASN A 283 20.20 7.86 -0.57
C ASN A 283 21.19 9.01 -0.82
N HIS A 284 22.08 9.30 0.12
CA HIS A 284 23.13 10.32 -0.06
C HIS A 284 24.21 9.93 -1.09
N HIS A 285 24.24 8.66 -1.52
CA HIS A 285 25.07 8.19 -2.65
C HIS A 285 24.31 8.15 -3.99
N ILE A 286 23.05 8.58 -4.03
CA ILE A 286 22.28 8.64 -5.27
C ILE A 286 22.70 9.89 -6.05
N HIS A 287 23.13 9.67 -7.29
CA HIS A 287 23.37 10.74 -8.24
C HIS A 287 22.07 11.08 -8.96
N LEU A 288 21.71 12.37 -8.93
CA LEU A 288 20.50 12.90 -9.56
C LEU A 288 20.85 13.67 -10.82
N ARG A 289 20.03 13.53 -11.85
CA ARG A 289 20.12 14.29 -13.10
C ARG A 289 18.73 14.69 -13.56
N HIS A 290 18.57 15.93 -14.02
CA HIS A 290 17.33 16.32 -14.69
C HIS A 290 17.22 15.62 -16.06
N PRO A 291 16.05 15.10 -16.46
CA PRO A 291 15.91 14.37 -17.73
C PRO A 291 16.15 15.23 -18.98
N ARG A 292 16.01 16.56 -18.86
CA ARG A 292 16.11 17.51 -19.98
C ARG A 292 17.20 18.59 -19.85
N LEU A 293 17.89 18.68 -18.71
CA LEU A 293 18.94 19.69 -18.51
C LEU A 293 20.33 19.04 -18.58
N PRO A 294 21.38 19.82 -18.92
CA PRO A 294 22.77 19.37 -18.84
C PRO A 294 23.12 18.78 -17.46
N ARG A 295 24.14 17.91 -17.43
CA ARG A 295 24.64 17.32 -16.18
C ARG A 295 25.09 18.41 -15.21
N GLY A 296 24.80 18.21 -13.92
CA GLY A 296 25.16 19.15 -12.85
C GLY A 296 24.14 20.26 -12.59
N ILE A 297 23.12 20.42 -13.44
CA ILE A 297 22.06 21.41 -13.23
C ILE A 297 20.81 20.70 -12.66
N LEU A 298 20.42 21.08 -11.45
CA LEU A 298 19.15 20.70 -10.84
C LEU A 298 18.25 21.93 -10.74
N PRO A 299 16.97 21.83 -11.10
CA PRO A 299 16.03 22.91 -10.84
C PRO A 299 15.91 23.10 -9.32
N SER A 300 15.98 24.34 -8.87
CA SER A 300 15.62 24.65 -7.48
C SER A 300 14.15 24.28 -7.29
N PRO A 301 13.78 23.54 -6.23
CA PRO A 301 12.38 23.36 -5.90
C PRO A 301 11.80 24.75 -5.68
N LEU A 302 10.79 25.12 -6.47
CA LEU A 302 10.07 26.37 -6.32
C LEU A 302 9.53 26.40 -4.89
N ARG A 303 10.18 27.15 -3.99
CA ARG A 303 9.61 27.49 -2.70
C ARG A 303 8.43 28.39 -2.99
N HIS A 304 7.23 27.82 -3.00
CA HIS A 304 6.04 28.64 -2.81
C HIS A 304 6.10 29.15 -1.38
N SER A 305 6.61 30.38 -1.22
CA SER A 305 6.41 31.19 -0.03
C SER A 305 4.90 31.33 0.17
N ARG A 306 4.39 30.73 1.25
CA ARG A 306 3.13 31.16 1.85
C ARG A 306 3.48 32.12 2.98
#